data_AF-A0A7C5R2D4-F1
#
_entry.id   AF-A0A7C5R2D4-F1
#
_cell.length_a   1.000
_cell.length_b   1.000
_cell.length_c   1.000
_cell.angle_alpha   90.00
_cell.angle_beta   90.00
_cell.angle_gamma   90.00
#
_symmetry.space_group_name_H-M   'P 1'
#
loop_
_entity.id
_entity.type
_entity.pdbx_description
1 polymer ?
#
loop_
_entity_poly.entity_id
_entity_poly.type
_entity_poly.pdbx_seq_one_letter_code
_entity_poly.pdbx_strand_id
1 'polypeptide(L)'
;QKLDGLEGLEFVLMFIPIEPAFSLAVQADRDIFTEALEQNIVIVSPSTLMATLRTIASIWKNERQNRYAIEIARQSGNLYDKFVGFTDDLLKVGRSMDAAKDVYTEAMNKLSRGRGNLVSRAEKIKELGAKASKSINQKLVDLAQEDYLPENSNNDDDNT
;
A
#
# COMPACT_ATOMS: atom_id res chain seq x y z
N GLN A 1 24.20 -5.95 -47.70
CA GLN A 1 23.43 -6.36 -46.51
C GLN A 1 24.23 -5.95 -45.29
N LYS A 2 23.84 -4.86 -44.62
CA LYS A 2 24.39 -4.50 -43.30
C LYS A 2 23.69 -5.40 -42.27
N LEU A 3 24.47 -6.12 -41.49
CA LEU A 3 23.97 -6.94 -40.38
C LEU A 3 23.78 -5.99 -39.19
N ASP A 4 22.54 -5.52 -38.99
CA ASP A 4 22.14 -4.73 -37.81
C ASP A 4 22.27 -5.61 -36.56
N GLY A 5 23.19 -5.23 -35.66
CA GLY A 5 23.40 -5.92 -34.38
C GLY A 5 24.85 -5.97 -33.89
N LEU A 6 25.83 -5.63 -34.74
CA LEU A 6 27.21 -5.44 -34.32
C LEU A 6 27.48 -3.94 -34.16
N GLU A 7 27.03 -3.36 -33.04
CA GLU A 7 27.84 -2.27 -32.46
C GLU A 7 29.25 -2.85 -32.30
N GLY A 8 30.23 -2.24 -32.98
CA GLY A 8 31.55 -2.84 -33.19
C GLY A 8 32.16 -3.37 -31.89
N LEU A 9 32.75 -4.58 -31.95
CA LEU A 9 33.49 -5.12 -30.81
C LEU A 9 34.54 -4.10 -30.37
N GLU A 10 34.41 -3.58 -29.14
CA GLU A 10 35.40 -2.67 -28.55
C GLU A 10 36.77 -3.38 -28.35
N PHE A 11 36.81 -4.72 -28.34
CA PHE A 11 38.03 -5.54 -28.30
C PHE A 11 37.75 -7.01 -28.67
N VAL A 12 38.75 -7.72 -29.17
CA VAL A 12 38.72 -9.17 -29.46
C VAL A 12 39.56 -9.93 -28.44
N LEU A 13 39.02 -11.02 -27.89
CA LEU A 13 39.79 -11.93 -27.03
C LEU A 13 40.51 -12.98 -27.87
N MET A 14 41.85 -12.95 -27.88
CA MET A 14 42.66 -13.98 -28.52
C MET A 14 43.05 -15.05 -27.50
N PHE A 15 42.49 -16.24 -27.64
CA PHE A 15 42.68 -17.32 -26.68
C PHE A 15 43.92 -18.18 -27.00
N ILE A 16 44.79 -18.38 -26.01
CA ILE A 16 45.95 -19.27 -26.08
C ILE A 16 45.79 -20.40 -25.05
N PRO A 17 45.58 -21.66 -25.48
CA PRO A 17 45.27 -22.78 -24.57
C PRO A 17 46.48 -23.28 -23.77
N ILE A 18 47.71 -23.01 -24.23
CA ILE A 18 48.95 -23.49 -23.62
C ILE A 18 49.63 -22.34 -22.89
N GLU A 19 49.26 -22.13 -21.63
CA GLU A 19 49.74 -21.01 -20.80
C GLU A 19 51.29 -20.97 -20.62
N PRO A 20 52.01 -22.10 -20.47
CA PRO A 20 53.48 -22.08 -20.42
C PRO A 20 54.12 -21.60 -21.73
N ALA A 21 53.54 -21.95 -22.88
CA ALA A 21 54.04 -21.50 -24.18
C ALA A 21 53.80 -20.00 -24.37
N PHE A 22 52.66 -19.48 -23.90
CA PHE A 22 52.39 -18.05 -23.87
C PHE A 22 53.40 -17.29 -23.00
N SER A 23 53.72 -17.81 -21.81
CA SER A 23 54.74 -17.19 -20.94
C SER A 23 56.12 -17.14 -21.59
N LEU A 24 56.52 -18.22 -22.27
CA LEU A 24 57.77 -18.25 -23.04
C LEU A 24 57.74 -17.25 -24.22
N ALA A 25 56.61 -17.11 -24.91
CA ALA A 25 56.46 -16.15 -26.00
C ALA A 25 56.61 -14.70 -25.51
N VAL A 26 55.97 -14.34 -24.38
CA VAL A 26 56.09 -13.00 -23.77
C VAL A 26 57.49 -12.73 -23.22
N GLN A 27 58.22 -13.78 -22.80
CA GLN A 27 59.62 -13.64 -22.39
C GLN A 27 60.56 -13.40 -23.58
N ALA A 28 60.27 -14.03 -24.72
CA ALA A 28 61.04 -13.86 -25.95
C ALA A 28 60.76 -12.53 -26.65
N ASP A 29 59.50 -12.08 -26.61
CA ASP A 29 59.03 -10.81 -27.15
C ASP A 29 58.13 -10.12 -26.12
N ARG A 30 58.65 -9.04 -25.52
CA ARG A 30 57.96 -8.31 -24.46
C ARG A 30 56.91 -7.33 -24.99
N ASP A 31 56.98 -6.96 -26.27
CA ASP A 31 56.12 -5.95 -26.86
C ASP A 31 54.85 -6.57 -27.47
N ILE A 32 54.84 -7.88 -27.71
CA ILE A 32 53.71 -8.64 -28.27
C ILE A 32 52.36 -8.36 -27.58
N PHE A 33 52.37 -8.11 -26.26
CA PHE A 33 51.14 -7.80 -25.52
C PHE A 33 50.64 -6.37 -25.79
N THR A 34 51.56 -5.42 -25.84
CA THR A 34 51.27 -4.01 -26.13
C THR A 34 50.80 -3.85 -27.58
N GLU A 35 51.48 -4.49 -28.53
CA GLU A 35 51.11 -4.50 -29.95
C GLU A 35 49.70 -5.08 -30.16
N ALA A 36 49.39 -6.20 -29.48
CA ALA A 36 48.06 -6.78 -29.53
C ALA A 36 47.02 -5.80 -28.96
N LEU A 37 47.31 -5.16 -27.83
CA LEU A 37 46.40 -4.21 -27.19
C LEU A 37 46.13 -2.98 -28.06
N GLU A 38 47.15 -2.44 -28.74
CA GLU A 38 47.01 -1.34 -29.71
C GLU A 38 46.11 -1.70 -30.91
N GLN A 39 46.04 -2.99 -31.24
CA GLN A 39 45.13 -3.53 -32.25
C GLN A 39 43.75 -3.93 -31.69
N ASN A 40 43.43 -3.56 -30.45
CA ASN A 40 42.22 -3.96 -29.71
C ASN A 40 42.10 -5.49 -29.52
N ILE A 41 43.24 -6.18 -29.36
CA ILE A 41 43.30 -7.62 -29.12
C ILE A 41 43.83 -7.86 -27.69
N VAL A 42 43.01 -8.51 -26.86
CA VAL A 42 43.43 -8.92 -25.52
C VAL A 42 43.77 -10.41 -25.55
N ILE A 43 45.04 -10.72 -25.35
CA ILE A 43 45.50 -12.10 -25.29
C ILE A 43 45.09 -12.70 -23.94
N VAL A 44 44.43 -13.86 -23.97
CA VAL A 44 43.92 -14.55 -22.78
C VAL A 44 44.29 -16.04 -22.78
N SER A 45 44.79 -16.50 -21.63
CA SER A 45 44.93 -17.90 -21.23
C SER A 45 43.64 -18.44 -20.59
N PRO A 46 43.51 -19.75 -20.30
CA PRO A 46 42.34 -20.29 -19.58
C PRO A 46 42.04 -19.55 -18.27
N SER A 47 43.09 -19.23 -17.49
CA SER A 47 42.98 -18.55 -16.20
C SER A 47 42.46 -17.11 -16.35
N THR A 48 43.02 -16.36 -17.30
CA THR A 48 42.65 -14.96 -17.54
C THR A 48 41.29 -14.83 -18.23
N LEU A 49 40.94 -15.73 -19.14
CA LEU A 49 39.60 -15.79 -19.73
C LEU A 49 38.54 -16.03 -18.65
N MET A 50 38.77 -16.98 -17.74
CA MET A 50 37.85 -17.24 -16.63
C MET A 50 37.70 -16.01 -15.72
N ALA A 51 38.79 -15.30 -15.42
CA ALA A 51 38.74 -14.07 -14.65
C ALA A 51 37.91 -12.99 -15.36
N THR A 52 38.16 -12.75 -16.66
CA THR A 52 37.43 -11.77 -17.47
C THR A 52 35.94 -12.08 -17.53
N LEU A 53 35.56 -13.33 -17.79
CA LEU A 53 34.16 -13.75 -17.85
C LEU A 53 33.47 -13.59 -16.48
N ARG A 54 34.15 -13.90 -15.37
CA ARG A 54 33.62 -13.67 -14.02
C ARG A 54 33.41 -12.17 -13.75
N THR A 55 34.34 -11.33 -14.19
CA THR A 55 34.20 -9.87 -14.09
C THR A 55 32.98 -9.38 -14.86
N ILE A 56 32.80 -9.80 -16.12
CA ILE A 56 31.62 -9.47 -16.93
C ILE A 56 30.33 -9.93 -16.25
N ALA A 57 30.29 -11.19 -15.78
CA ALA A 57 29.13 -11.72 -15.08
C ALA A 57 28.81 -10.93 -13.81
N SER A 58 29.83 -10.48 -13.07
CA SER A 58 29.68 -9.64 -11.89
C SER A 58 29.11 -8.26 -12.24
N ILE A 59 29.62 -7.63 -13.29
CA ILE A 59 29.14 -6.33 -13.79
C ILE A 59 27.65 -6.44 -14.17
N TRP A 60 27.28 -7.45 -14.94
CA TRP A 60 25.87 -7.65 -15.32
C TRP A 60 24.96 -7.93 -14.13
N LYS A 61 25.44 -8.69 -13.14
CA LYS A 61 24.70 -8.92 -11.90
C LYS A 61 24.50 -7.61 -11.13
N ASN A 62 25.54 -6.79 -11.03
CA ASN A 62 25.49 -5.51 -10.35
C ASN A 62 24.53 -4.54 -11.06
N GLU A 63 24.64 -4.41 -12.38
CA GLU A 63 23.75 -3.56 -13.19
C GLU A 63 22.29 -3.98 -13.03
N ARG A 64 22.01 -5.29 -13.09
CA ARG A 64 20.65 -5.81 -12.88
C ARG A 64 20.12 -5.50 -11.48
N GLN A 65 20.96 -5.62 -10.45
CA GLN A 65 20.58 -5.27 -9.08
C GLN A 65 20.30 -3.77 -8.94
N ASN A 66 21.13 -2.92 -9.55
CA ASN A 66 20.94 -1.47 -9.55
C ASN A 66 19.61 -1.09 -10.22
N ARG A 67 19.33 -1.66 -11.41
CA ARG A 67 18.06 -1.51 -12.11
C ARG A 67 16.85 -1.91 -11.26
N TYR A 68 16.94 -3.02 -10.54
CA TYR A 68 15.86 -3.44 -9.63
C TYR A 68 15.71 -2.50 -8.43
N ALA A 69 16.80 -2.01 -7.84
CA ALA A 69 16.72 -1.08 -6.71
C ALA A 69 15.99 0.22 -7.10
N ILE A 70 16.30 0.76 -8.28
CA ILE A 70 15.63 1.95 -8.83
C ILE A 70 14.13 1.68 -9.04
N GLU A 71 13.79 0.55 -9.64
CA GLU A 71 12.38 0.21 -9.91
C GLU A 71 11.61 -0.06 -8.61
N ILE A 72 12.22 -0.72 -7.62
CA ILE A 72 11.63 -0.91 -6.29
C ILE A 72 11.35 0.44 -5.65
N ALA A 73 12.32 1.37 -5.63
CA ALA A 73 12.11 2.71 -5.06
C ALA A 73 10.94 3.45 -5.73
N ARG A 74 10.85 3.38 -7.06
CA ARG A 74 9.75 3.98 -7.84
C ARG A 74 8.39 3.37 -7.49
N GLN A 75 8.31 2.03 -7.43
CA GLN A 75 7.07 1.33 -7.09
C GLN A 75 6.66 1.59 -5.63
N SER A 76 7.62 1.63 -4.72
CA SER A 76 7.39 1.96 -3.31
C SER A 76 6.83 3.37 -3.14
N GLY A 77 7.34 4.37 -3.88
CA GLY A 77 6.80 5.73 -3.88
C GLY A 77 5.33 5.75 -4.34
N ASN A 78 5.05 5.17 -5.49
CA ASN A 78 3.67 5.09 -6.02
C ASN A 78 2.71 4.35 -5.08
N LEU A 79 3.20 3.29 -4.41
CA LEU A 79 2.41 2.54 -3.44
C LEU A 79 2.08 3.41 -2.23
N TYR A 80 3.06 4.16 -1.71
CA TYR A 80 2.88 5.04 -0.57
C TYR A 80 1.84 6.12 -0.85
N ASP A 81 1.91 6.77 -2.02
CA ASP A 81 0.96 7.80 -2.42
C ASP A 81 -0.48 7.25 -2.49
N LYS A 82 -0.64 6.06 -3.09
CA LYS A 82 -1.95 5.38 -3.13
C LYS A 82 -2.45 4.98 -1.74
N PHE A 83 -1.55 4.53 -0.87
CA PHE A 83 -1.89 4.16 0.49
C PHE A 83 -2.39 5.38 1.27
N VAL A 84 -1.73 6.53 1.17
CA VAL A 84 -2.18 7.77 1.78
C VAL A 84 -3.57 8.17 1.28
N GLY A 85 -3.78 8.18 -0.04
CA GLY A 85 -5.10 8.49 -0.62
C GLY A 85 -6.19 7.54 -0.12
N PHE A 86 -5.88 6.25 0.01
CA PHE A 86 -6.81 5.27 0.58
C PHE A 86 -7.12 5.53 2.06
N THR A 87 -6.13 5.93 2.87
CA THR A 87 -6.37 6.30 4.28
C THR A 87 -7.28 7.52 4.41
N ASP A 88 -7.11 8.53 3.54
CA ASP A 88 -7.99 9.70 3.53
C ASP A 88 -9.43 9.34 3.17
N ASP A 89 -9.61 8.43 2.22
CA ASP A 89 -10.95 7.94 1.85
C ASP A 89 -11.60 7.18 3.00
N LEU A 90 -10.85 6.36 3.75
CA LEU A 90 -11.36 5.72 4.96
C LEU A 90 -11.75 6.73 6.05
N LEU A 91 -10.97 7.80 6.24
CA LEU A 91 -11.33 8.87 7.17
C LEU A 91 -12.63 9.59 6.75
N LYS A 92 -12.85 9.80 5.45
CA LYS A 92 -14.12 10.35 4.94
C LYS A 92 -15.28 9.41 5.23
N VAL A 93 -15.10 8.10 5.02
CA VAL A 93 -16.13 7.09 5.33
C VAL A 93 -16.48 7.13 6.82
N GLY A 94 -15.48 7.17 7.71
CA GLY A 94 -15.71 7.28 9.15
C GLY A 94 -16.59 8.49 9.51
N ARG A 95 -16.27 9.67 8.99
CA ARG A 95 -17.08 10.89 9.20
C ARG A 95 -18.52 10.74 8.69
N SER A 96 -18.70 10.13 7.52
CA SER A 96 -20.04 9.89 6.97
C SER A 96 -20.86 8.92 7.82
N MET A 97 -20.22 7.91 8.42
CA MET A 97 -20.88 6.98 9.34
C MET A 97 -21.30 7.68 10.63
N ASP A 98 -20.45 8.54 11.19
CA ASP A 98 -20.80 9.35 12.38
C ASP A 98 -21.98 10.28 12.08
N ALA A 99 -21.95 10.98 10.95
CA ALA A 99 -23.07 11.83 10.54
C ALA A 99 -24.37 11.02 10.34
N ALA A 100 -24.29 9.83 9.74
CA ALA A 100 -25.44 8.95 9.59
C ALA A 100 -25.99 8.49 10.95
N LYS A 101 -25.11 8.21 11.91
CA LYS A 101 -25.47 7.84 13.27
C LYS A 101 -26.14 9.00 14.02
N ASP A 102 -25.69 10.23 13.81
CA ASP A 102 -26.32 11.42 14.40
C ASP A 102 -27.73 11.62 13.87
N VAL A 103 -27.91 11.56 12.54
CA VAL A 103 -29.24 11.66 11.91
C VAL A 103 -30.16 10.53 12.39
N TYR A 104 -29.64 9.31 12.49
CA TYR A 104 -30.38 8.18 13.05
C TYR A 104 -30.81 8.45 14.50
N THR A 105 -29.90 8.97 15.32
CA THR A 105 -30.17 9.27 16.73
C THR A 105 -31.22 10.37 16.87
N GLU A 106 -31.13 11.43 16.07
CA GLU A 106 -32.13 12.50 16.04
C GLU A 106 -33.51 11.97 15.62
N ALA A 107 -33.57 11.11 14.61
CA ALA A 107 -34.81 10.46 14.17
C ALA A 107 -35.40 9.58 15.29
N MET A 108 -34.55 8.83 15.99
CA MET A 108 -34.99 7.98 17.12
C MET A 108 -35.47 8.83 18.31
N ASN A 109 -34.86 9.98 18.55
CA ASN A 109 -35.33 10.93 19.56
C ASN A 109 -36.71 11.47 19.22
N LYS A 110 -36.96 11.87 17.96
CA LYS A 110 -38.30 12.30 17.52
C LYS A 110 -39.33 11.18 17.60
N LEU A 111 -38.91 9.94 17.31
CA LEU A 111 -39.78 8.78 17.30
C LEU A 111 -40.18 8.33 18.71
N SER A 112 -39.21 8.07 19.59
CA SER A 112 -39.45 7.43 20.88
C SER A 112 -38.78 8.09 22.09
N ARG A 113 -37.62 8.75 21.99
CA ARG A 113 -36.87 9.20 23.21
C ARG A 113 -37.12 10.66 23.66
N GLY A 114 -37.64 11.51 22.78
CA GLY A 114 -37.80 12.94 23.04
C GLY A 114 -39.07 13.30 23.83
N ARG A 115 -39.07 14.47 24.47
CA ARG A 115 -40.27 15.03 25.11
C ARG A 115 -41.38 15.23 24.07
N GLY A 116 -42.50 14.53 24.27
CA GLY A 116 -43.60 14.53 23.31
C GLY A 116 -43.24 13.82 22.00
N ASN A 117 -42.46 12.74 22.07
CA ASN A 117 -42.17 11.87 20.94
C ASN A 117 -43.46 11.29 20.31
N LEU A 118 -43.33 10.80 19.08
CA LEU A 118 -44.46 10.32 18.28
C LEU A 118 -45.13 9.08 18.88
N VAL A 119 -44.35 8.15 19.46
CA VAL A 119 -44.89 6.92 20.07
C VAL A 119 -45.79 7.24 21.25
N SER A 120 -45.34 8.04 22.21
CA SER A 120 -46.15 8.44 23.38
C SER A 120 -47.42 9.19 22.96
N ARG A 121 -47.34 10.06 21.93
CA ARG A 121 -48.53 10.76 21.41
C ARG A 121 -49.52 9.81 20.75
N ALA A 122 -49.03 8.86 19.96
CA ALA A 122 -49.87 7.88 19.28
C ALA A 122 -50.57 6.94 20.28
N GLU A 123 -49.86 6.45 21.29
CA GLU A 123 -50.45 5.61 22.35
C GLU A 123 -51.48 6.39 23.17
N LYS A 124 -51.22 7.65 23.54
CA LYS A 124 -52.21 8.49 24.22
C LYS A 124 -53.49 8.70 23.41
N ILE A 125 -53.39 8.86 22.08
CA ILE A 125 -54.57 8.97 21.20
C ILE A 125 -55.37 7.66 21.17
N LYS A 126 -54.68 6.52 21.17
CA LYS A 126 -55.30 5.19 21.23
C LYS A 126 -56.04 4.98 22.56
N GLU A 127 -55.45 5.38 23.68
CA GLU A 127 -56.09 5.36 25.00
C GLU A 127 -57.37 6.22 25.06
N LEU A 128 -57.38 7.36 24.36
CA LEU A 128 -58.55 8.24 24.24
C LEU A 128 -59.66 7.68 23.34
N GLY A 129 -59.55 6.43 22.85
CA GLY A 129 -60.61 5.72 22.15
C GLY A 129 -60.48 5.70 20.63
N ALA A 130 -59.32 6.09 20.08
CA ALA A 130 -59.06 5.92 18.65
C ALA A 130 -59.02 4.43 18.27
N LYS A 131 -59.82 4.04 17.28
CA LYS A 131 -59.87 2.65 16.80
C LYS A 131 -58.61 2.31 16.00
N ALA A 132 -57.64 1.68 16.66
CA ALA A 132 -56.44 1.12 16.03
C ALA A 132 -56.48 -0.41 16.04
N SER A 133 -56.30 -1.04 14.87
CA SER A 133 -56.32 -2.51 14.72
C SER A 133 -54.96 -3.18 14.94
N LYS A 134 -53.88 -2.39 14.97
CA LYS A 134 -52.49 -2.86 15.18
C LYS A 134 -51.83 -2.06 16.31
N SER A 135 -50.88 -2.68 17.01
CA SER A 135 -50.08 -2.06 18.08
C SER A 135 -48.67 -1.69 17.59
N ILE A 136 -48.11 -0.64 18.19
CA ILE A 136 -46.69 -0.27 18.01
C ILE A 136 -45.82 -1.34 18.69
N ASN A 137 -44.59 -1.51 18.21
CA ASN A 137 -43.63 -2.44 18.81
C ASN A 137 -43.38 -2.08 20.28
N GLN A 138 -43.57 -3.04 21.18
CA GLN A 138 -43.46 -2.82 22.63
C GLN A 138 -42.13 -2.21 23.05
N LYS A 139 -41.01 -2.61 22.43
CA LYS A 139 -39.68 -2.04 22.75
C LYS A 139 -39.61 -0.53 22.53
N LEU A 140 -40.35 -0.01 21.55
CA LEU A 140 -40.40 1.44 21.29
C LEU A 140 -41.32 2.17 22.26
N VAL A 141 -42.37 1.49 22.73
CA VAL A 141 -43.27 2.02 23.76
C VAL A 141 -42.54 2.12 25.10
N ASP A 142 -41.81 1.07 25.49
CA ASP A 142 -41.03 1.03 26.72
C ASP A 142 -39.95 2.12 26.72
N LEU A 143 -39.18 2.23 25.62
CA LEU A 143 -38.19 3.31 25.44
C LEU A 143 -38.80 4.72 25.50
N ALA A 144 -40.07 4.87 25.10
CA ALA A 144 -40.75 6.16 25.12
C ALA A 144 -41.37 6.52 26.48
N GLN A 145 -41.50 5.54 27.37
CA GLN A 145 -42.01 5.72 28.72
C GLN A 145 -40.87 5.92 29.73
N GLU A 146 -39.69 5.30 29.50
CA GLU A 146 -38.49 5.48 30.35
C GLU A 146 -38.01 6.95 30.40
N ASP A 147 -38.03 7.67 29.28
CA ASP A 147 -37.62 9.10 29.21
C ASP A 147 -38.67 10.08 29.80
N TYR A 148 -39.80 9.56 30.33
CA TYR A 148 -40.90 10.36 30.89
C TYR A 148 -40.99 10.34 32.42
N LEU A 149 -40.01 9.76 33.13
CA LEU A 149 -39.94 9.87 34.60
C LEU A 149 -39.63 11.33 34.99
N PRO A 150 -40.57 12.06 35.62
CA PRO A 150 -40.26 13.38 36.13
C PRO A 150 -39.27 13.23 37.29
N GLU A 151 -38.13 13.92 37.24
CA GLU A 151 -37.41 14.29 38.45
C GLU A 151 -38.34 15.19 39.29
N ASN A 152 -39.11 14.59 40.21
CA ASN A 152 -39.33 15.18 41.52
C ASN A 152 -40.06 14.24 42.48
N SER A 153 -39.31 13.72 43.46
CA SER A 153 -39.80 13.56 44.83
C SER A 153 -38.60 13.40 45.76
N ASN A 154 -38.02 14.51 46.22
CA ASN A 154 -37.29 14.55 47.48
C ASN A 154 -37.47 15.92 48.13
N ASN A 155 -38.27 15.90 49.19
CA ASN A 155 -38.21 16.66 50.44
C ASN A 155 -38.17 18.19 50.37
N ASP A 156 -39.23 18.81 50.87
CA ASP A 156 -39.16 19.57 52.12
C ASP A 156 -40.59 19.85 52.62
N ASP A 157 -41.22 18.82 53.21
CA ASP A 157 -42.16 19.02 54.30
C ASP A 157 -41.32 19.22 55.57
N ASP A 158 -40.81 20.44 55.77
CA ASP A 158 -40.39 20.92 57.09
C ASP A 158 -40.83 22.37 57.26
N ASN A 159 -42.08 22.54 57.65
CA ASN A 159 -42.56 23.76 58.28
C ASN A 159 -43.70 23.41 59.24
N THR A 160 -43.36 22.94 60.44
CA THR A 160 -44.01 23.37 61.70
C THR A 160 -43.11 23.05 62.89
#